data_AF-A0A846DFJ0-F1
#
_entry.id   AF-A0A846DFJ0-F1
#
_cell.length_a   1.000
_cell.length_b   1.000
_cell.length_c   1.000
_cell.angle_alpha   90.00
_cell.angle_beta   90.00
_cell.angle_gamma   90.00
#
_symmetry.space_group_name_H-M   'P 1'
#
loop_
_entity.id
_entity.type
_entity.pdbx_description
1 polymer ?
#
loop_
_entity_poly.entity_id
_entity_poly.type
_entity_poly.pdbx_seq_one_letter_code
_entity_poly.pdbx_strand_id
1 'polypeptide(L)'
;METRHIRLNKATREWVIYAPTRCNRPQDFQQDSQEKRSPIDHFNKCPFCFDNELNLEPIILEMPNKEQNCWQTRIVLNKFPVFYRTHLVYLPITFISKWFQHY
;
A
#
# COMPACT_ATOMS: atom_id res chain seq x y z
N MET A 1 -12.58 39.49 0.23
CA MET A 1 -11.32 39.38 1.01
C MET A 1 -11.32 38.04 1.71
N GLU A 2 -10.53 37.07 1.25
CA GLU A 2 -10.43 35.78 1.94
C GLU A 2 -9.60 35.95 3.22
N THR A 3 -10.23 35.77 4.37
CA THR A 3 -9.62 35.98 5.68
C THR A 3 -8.89 34.73 6.17
N ARG A 4 -7.76 34.91 6.85
CA ARG A 4 -7.07 33.82 7.56
C ARG A 4 -7.88 33.47 8.81
N HIS A 5 -8.22 32.20 9.00
CA HIS A 5 -9.04 31.76 10.13
C HIS A 5 -8.74 30.31 10.50
N ILE A 6 -9.29 29.85 11.62
CA ILE A 6 -9.12 28.49 12.12
C ILE A 6 -10.47 27.76 12.03
N ARG A 7 -10.45 26.50 11.58
CA ARG A 7 -11.62 25.61 11.52
C ARG A 7 -11.36 24.36 12.34
N LEU A 8 -12.37 23.87 13.05
CA LEU A 8 -12.33 22.55 13.68
C LEU A 8 -12.81 21.51 12.68
N ASN A 9 -11.97 20.54 12.35
CA ASN A 9 -12.38 19.35 11.63
C ASN A 9 -13.20 18.47 12.59
N LYS A 10 -14.52 18.35 12.35
CA LYS A 10 -15.41 17.57 13.21
C LYS A 10 -15.15 16.07 13.16
N ALA A 11 -14.59 15.56 12.06
CA ALA A 11 -14.30 14.13 11.89
C ALA A 11 -13.05 13.71 12.67
N THR A 12 -11.97 14.51 12.60
CA THR A 12 -10.70 14.22 13.30
C THR A 12 -10.60 14.88 14.67
N ARG A 13 -11.46 15.87 14.97
CA ARG A 13 -11.44 16.74 16.16
C ARG A 13 -10.19 17.60 16.28
N GLU A 14 -9.58 17.95 15.14
CA GLU A 14 -8.36 18.75 15.08
C GLU A 14 -8.63 20.16 14.53
N TRP A 15 -7.87 21.14 15.01
CA TRP A 15 -7.93 22.51 14.52
C TRP A 15 -6.99 22.70 13.32
N VAL A 16 -7.52 23.30 12.25
CA VAL A 16 -6.81 23.55 11.00
C VAL A 16 -6.79 25.05 10.72
N ILE A 17 -5.62 25.57 10.35
CA ILE A 17 -5.45 26.97 9.93
C ILE A 17 -5.73 27.05 8.42
N TYR A 18 -6.71 27.86 8.04
CA TYR A 18 -7.02 28.18 6.65
C TYR A 18 -6.41 29.53 6.25
N ALA A 19 -5.45 29.52 5.33
CA ALA A 19 -4.70 30.71 4.90
C ALA A 19 -4.38 30.67 3.40
N PRO A 20 -5.35 30.94 2.51
CA PRO A 20 -5.22 30.74 1.05
C PRO A 20 -4.12 31.60 0.43
N THR A 21 -3.86 32.80 0.98
CA THR A 21 -2.77 33.68 0.54
C THR A 21 -1.37 33.06 0.68
N ARG A 22 -1.20 31.99 1.46
CA ARG A 22 0.09 31.28 1.57
C ARG A 22 0.53 30.61 0.27
N CYS A 23 -0.39 30.29 -0.64
CA CYS A 23 -0.05 29.69 -1.94
C CYS A 23 0.82 30.61 -2.81
N ASN A 24 0.77 31.92 -2.59
CA ASN A 24 1.51 32.92 -3.37
C ASN A 24 2.95 33.14 -2.86
N ARG A 25 3.41 32.40 -1.84
CA ARG A 25 4.78 32.53 -1.36
C ARG A 25 5.73 31.99 -2.43
N PRO A 26 6.84 32.69 -2.75
CA PRO A 26 7.86 32.16 -3.65
C PRO A 26 8.36 30.81 -3.15
N GLN A 27 8.55 29.88 -4.07
CA GLN A 27 9.05 28.53 -3.78
C GLN A 27 10.37 28.34 -4.52
N ASP A 28 11.47 28.80 -3.90
CA ASP A 28 12.81 28.83 -4.51
C ASP A 28 13.37 27.43 -4.85
N PHE A 29 12.76 26.37 -4.32
CA PHE A 29 13.15 24.97 -4.50
C PHE A 29 12.02 24.09 -5.03
N GLN A 30 11.05 24.65 -5.75
CA GLN A 30 10.10 23.82 -6.47
C GLN A 30 10.86 23.00 -7.52
N GLN A 31 10.98 21.69 -7.26
CA GLN A 31 11.32 20.74 -8.30
C GLN A 31 10.19 20.86 -9.34
N ASP A 32 10.51 21.24 -10.57
CA ASP A 32 9.55 21.18 -11.67
C ASP A 32 8.85 19.85 -11.56
N SER A 33 7.52 19.87 -11.39
CA SER A 33 6.74 18.65 -11.35
C SER A 33 7.07 17.96 -12.66
N GLN A 34 7.86 16.88 -12.59
CA GLN A 34 8.32 16.18 -13.77
C GLN A 34 7.11 16.02 -14.67
N GLU A 35 7.25 16.39 -15.95
CA GLU A 35 6.22 16.15 -16.96
C GLU A 35 5.56 14.82 -16.64
N LYS A 36 4.23 14.83 -16.48
CA LYS A 36 3.46 13.61 -16.24
C LYS A 36 3.84 12.65 -17.35
N ARG A 37 4.80 11.76 -17.07
CA ARG A 37 5.17 10.71 -17.99
C ARG A 37 3.86 9.99 -18.27
N SER A 38 3.50 9.90 -19.55
CA SER A 38 2.35 9.12 -19.98
C SER A 38 2.42 7.78 -19.23
N PRO A 39 1.32 7.32 -18.59
CA PRO A 39 1.34 6.02 -17.94
C PRO A 39 1.84 5.02 -18.98
N ILE A 40 2.94 4.35 -18.68
CA ILE A 40 3.39 3.26 -19.53
C ILE A 40 2.45 2.10 -19.20
N ASP A 41 1.60 1.71 -20.14
CA ASP A 41 0.58 0.68 -19.94
C ASP A 41 1.18 -0.65 -19.47
N HIS A 42 2.44 -0.90 -19.82
CA HIS A 42 3.15 -2.11 -19.43
C HIS A 42 4.63 -1.84 -19.17
N PHE A 43 5.05 -1.99 -17.91
CA PHE A 43 6.47 -1.92 -17.55
C PHE A 43 6.94 -3.33 -17.20
N ASN A 44 7.89 -3.87 -17.95
CA ASN A 44 8.39 -5.25 -17.82
C ASN A 44 8.91 -5.63 -16.41
N LYS A 45 9.09 -4.67 -15.50
CA LYS A 45 9.52 -4.91 -14.11
C LYS A 45 8.43 -4.64 -13.07
N CYS A 46 7.23 -4.21 -13.47
CA CYS A 46 6.14 -3.96 -12.54
C CYS A 46 5.48 -5.29 -12.14
N PRO A 47 5.53 -5.69 -10.86
CA PRO A 47 4.96 -6.97 -10.42
C PRO A 47 3.42 -6.96 -10.42
N PHE A 48 2.78 -5.79 -10.53
CA PHE A 48 1.32 -5.64 -10.55
C PHE A 48 0.73 -5.56 -11.96
N CYS A 49 1.57 -5.50 -13.00
CA CYS A 49 1.11 -5.53 -14.38
C CYS A 49 0.71 -6.95 -14.79
N PHE A 50 -0.23 -7.03 -15.73
CA PHE A 50 -0.61 -8.27 -16.40
C PHE A 50 0.65 -8.95 -17.01
N ASP A 51 0.72 -10.28 -16.98
CA ASP A 51 1.86 -11.10 -17.46
C ASP A 51 3.20 -11.01 -16.70
N ASN A 52 3.36 -10.14 -15.68
CA ASN A 52 4.58 -10.08 -14.86
C ASN A 52 4.36 -10.55 -13.40
N GLU A 53 3.53 -11.57 -13.27
CA GLU A 53 2.92 -12.01 -12.01
C GLU A 53 3.80 -13.00 -11.23
N LEU A 54 4.93 -13.40 -11.81
CA LEU A 54 5.83 -14.44 -11.29
C LEU A 54 6.37 -14.17 -9.87
N ASN A 55 6.25 -12.94 -9.37
CA ASN A 55 6.73 -12.51 -8.06
C ASN A 55 5.62 -12.00 -7.12
N LEU A 56 4.34 -12.16 -7.51
CA LEU A 56 3.23 -11.77 -6.65
C LEU A 56 3.09 -12.75 -5.50
N GLU A 57 2.98 -12.19 -4.30
CA GLU A 57 2.53 -12.92 -3.11
C GLU A 57 1.15 -13.55 -3.35
N PRO A 58 0.71 -14.51 -2.52
CA PRO A 58 -0.54 -15.24 -2.73
C PRO A 58 -1.73 -14.33 -3.04
N ILE A 59 -2.42 -14.63 -4.15
CA ILE A 59 -3.67 -13.98 -4.54
C ILE A 59 -4.78 -14.52 -3.63
N ILE A 60 -5.41 -13.62 -2.89
CA ILE A 60 -6.51 -13.92 -1.96
C ILE A 60 -7.83 -13.99 -2.72
N LEU A 61 -8.02 -13.07 -3.66
CA LEU A 61 -9.24 -12.95 -4.43
C LEU A 61 -8.93 -12.34 -5.79
N GLU A 62 -9.59 -12.86 -6.82
CA GLU A 62 -9.56 -12.32 -8.16
C GLU A 62 -10.99 -12.05 -8.63
N MET A 63 -11.21 -10.85 -9.17
CA MET A 63 -12.44 -10.48 -9.85
C MET A 63 -12.16 -10.49 -11.36
N PRO A 64 -12.80 -11.38 -12.13
CA PRO A 64 -12.58 -11.47 -13.57
C PRO A 64 -13.19 -10.27 -14.29
N ASN A 65 -12.54 -9.84 -15.36
CA ASN A 65 -13.15 -8.95 -16.33
C ASN A 65 -14.13 -9.78 -17.19
N LYS A 66 -15.35 -9.27 -17.39
CA LYS A 66 -16.38 -9.98 -18.17
C LYS A 66 -16.16 -9.86 -19.69
N GLU A 67 -15.44 -8.83 -20.12
CA GLU A 67 -15.25 -8.51 -21.54
C GLU A 67 -13.89 -9.00 -22.07
N GLN A 68 -12.92 -9.14 -21.18
CA GLN A 68 -11.56 -9.57 -21.49
C GLN A 68 -11.25 -10.83 -20.67
N ASN A 69 -10.53 -11.79 -21.24
CA ASN A 69 -10.13 -13.02 -20.53
C ASN A 69 -8.97 -12.75 -19.55
N CYS A 70 -9.10 -11.72 -18.73
CA CYS A 70 -8.15 -11.24 -17.75
C CYS A 70 -8.87 -10.87 -16.46
N TRP A 71 -8.11 -10.59 -15.41
CA TRP A 71 -8.65 -10.07 -14.16
C TRP A 71 -8.88 -8.56 -14.26
N GLN A 72 -9.99 -8.09 -13.68
CA GLN A 72 -10.26 -6.67 -13.50
C GLN A 72 -9.61 -6.13 -12.23
N THR A 73 -9.58 -6.95 -11.17
CA THR A 73 -9.02 -6.55 -9.87
C THR A 73 -8.55 -7.78 -9.12
N ARG A 74 -7.44 -7.63 -8.39
CA ARG A 74 -6.88 -8.66 -7.53
C ARG A 74 -6.61 -8.12 -6.13
N ILE A 75 -6.84 -8.98 -5.15
CA ILE A 75 -6.41 -8.79 -3.78
C ILE A 75 -5.22 -9.69 -3.57
N VAL A 76 -4.06 -9.10 -3.31
CA VAL A 76 -2.80 -9.80 -3.05
C VAL A 76 -2.32 -9.48 -1.64
N LEU A 77 -1.61 -10.41 -1.01
CA LEU A 77 -0.92 -10.11 0.24
C LEU A 77 0.16 -9.05 0.01
N ASN A 78 0.30 -8.14 0.97
CA ASN A 78 1.43 -7.21 0.95
C ASN A 78 2.71 -7.99 1.30
N LYS A 79 3.69 -7.97 0.40
CA LYS A 79 5.02 -8.59 0.57
C LYS A 79 5.81 -8.02 1.75
N PHE A 80 5.59 -6.76 2.07
CA PHE A 80 6.22 -6.05 3.18
C PHE A 80 5.13 -5.54 4.13
N PRO A 81 4.44 -6.45 4.84
CA PRO A 81 3.31 -6.07 5.67
C PRO A 81 3.81 -5.31 6.91
N VAL A 82 3.13 -4.21 7.24
CA VAL A 82 3.43 -3.44 8.47
C VAL A 82 3.04 -4.22 9.73
N PHE A 83 2.04 -5.10 9.61
CA PHE A 83 1.56 -5.94 10.69
C PHE A 83 1.48 -7.39 10.23
N TYR A 84 1.94 -8.31 11.07
CA TYR A 84 1.72 -9.74 10.90
C TYR A 84 0.53 -10.19 11.73
N ARG A 85 -0.20 -11.19 11.24
CA ARG A 85 -1.27 -11.82 12.03
C ARG A 85 -0.64 -12.84 12.98
N THR A 86 -0.47 -12.47 14.24
CA THR A 86 0.00 -13.39 15.29
C THR A 86 -1.14 -14.32 15.70
N HIS A 87 -1.31 -15.42 14.97
CA HIS A 87 -2.10 -16.56 15.45
C HIS A 87 -1.43 -17.83 14.94
N LEU A 88 -0.30 -18.24 15.55
CA LEU A 88 0.19 -19.62 15.66
C LEU A 88 1.47 -19.62 16.54
N VAL A 89 1.30 -19.37 17.84
CA VAL A 89 2.15 -20.04 18.84
C VAL A 89 1.30 -21.11 19.51
N TYR A 90 0.89 -22.09 18.70
CA TYR A 90 0.65 -23.45 19.19
C TYR A 90 1.60 -24.33 18.39
N LEU A 91 2.90 -24.22 18.69
CA LEU A 91 3.75 -25.39 18.52
C LEU A 91 3.24 -26.40 19.55
N PRO A 92 2.73 -27.59 19.15
CA PRO A 92 2.59 -28.65 20.13
C PRO A 92 3.99 -28.92 20.68
N ILE A 93 4.14 -28.79 22.00
CA ILE A 93 5.33 -29.21 22.72
C ILE A 93 5.37 -30.75 22.62
N THR A 94 5.82 -31.29 21.49
CA THR A 94 6.04 -32.73 21.31
C THR A 94 7.33 -33.06 20.55
N PHE A 95 8.24 -32.09 20.37
CA PHE A 95 9.55 -32.35 19.75
C PHE A 95 10.71 -32.50 20.75
N ILE A 96 10.43 -32.63 22.05
CA ILE A 96 11.43 -32.94 23.09
C ILE A 96 11.10 -34.29 23.75
N SER A 97 11.07 -35.37 22.97
CA SER A 97 11.13 -36.73 23.56
C SER A 97 11.85 -37.78 22.70
N LYS A 98 12.61 -37.37 21.67
CA LYS A 98 13.45 -38.29 20.88
C LYS A 98 14.96 -38.06 20.98
N TRP A 99 15.41 -37.19 21.89
CA TRP A 99 16.83 -36.91 22.14
C TRP A 99 17.40 -37.55 23.42
N PHE A 100 16.59 -38.33 24.17
CA PHE A 100 17.00 -38.97 25.43
C PHE A 100 17.06 -40.50 25.35
N GLN A 101 17.34 -41.04 24.16
CA GLN A 101 17.55 -42.49 23.96
C GLN A 101 18.93 -42.82 23.37
N HIS A 102 19.85 -41.85 23.41
CA HIS A 102 21.22 -42.03 22.94
C HIS A 102 22.28 -41.39 23.83
N TYR A 103 22.02 -41.36 25.14
CA TYR A 103 23.03 -41.24 26.20
C TYR A 103 22.61 -42.08 27.39
#